data_AF-A0A537E005-F1
#
_entry.id   AF-A0A537E005-F1
#
_cell.length_a   1.000
_cell.length_b   1.000
_cell.length_c   1.000
_cell.angle_alpha   90.00
_cell.angle_beta   90.00
_cell.angle_gamma   90.00
#
_symmetry.space_group_name_H-M   'P 1'
#
loop_
_entity.id
_entity.type
_entity.pdbx_description
1 polymer ?
#
loop_
_entity_poly.entity_id
_entity_poly.type
_entity_poly.pdbx_seq_one_letter_code
_entity_poly.pdbx_strand_id
1 'polypeptide(L)' 'MRRLMVLIGAIFVVLGIVAESLYIASEKVAYNGATISANAYMISGLFLILLGFLLTLSGARISKIRIPHA' A
#
# COMPACT_ATOMS: atom_id res chain seq x y z
N MET A 1 -0.89 7.71 17.59
CA MET A 1 0.25 7.07 16.91
C MET A 1 -0.09 5.68 16.36
N ARG A 2 -0.29 4.63 17.17
CA ARG A 2 -0.51 3.26 16.65
C ARG A 2 -1.67 3.11 15.65
N ARG A 3 -2.86 3.59 16.02
CA ARG A 3 -4.05 3.56 15.14
C ARG A 3 -3.83 4.36 13.85
N LEU A 4 -3.07 5.45 13.93
CA LEU A 4 -2.72 6.29 12.78
C LEU A 4 -1.78 5.55 11.82
N MET A 5 -0.75 4.85 12.32
CA MET A 5 0.17 4.07 11.48
C MET A 5 -0.54 2.92 10.78
N VAL A 6 -1.48 2.25 11.45
CA VAL A 6 -2.31 1.20 10.84
C VAL A 6 -3.24 1.78 9.77
N LEU A 7 -3.85 2.95 10.01
CA LEU A 7 -4.68 3.65 9.02
C LEU A 7 -3.88 4.04 7.78
N ILE A 8 -2.69 4.61 7.98
CA ILE A 8 -1.77 4.98 6.91
C ILE A 8 -1.36 3.74 6.12
N GLY A 9 -0.97 2.66 6.82
CA GLY A 9 -0.61 1.39 6.18
C GLY A 9 -1.76 0.80 5.35
N ALA A 10 -2.99 0.81 5.87
CA ALA A 10 -4.17 0.35 5.16
C ALA A 10 -4.44 1.18 3.89
N ILE A 11 -4.30 2.51 3.95
CA ILE A 11 -4.45 3.40 2.79
C ILE A 11 -3.42 3.05 1.71
N PHE A 12 -2.15 2.83 2.10
CA PHE A 12 -1.09 2.45 1.16
C PHE A 12 -1.35 1.10 0.47
N VAL A 13 -1.88 0.11 1.20
CA VAL A 13 -2.27 -1.17 0.61
C VAL A 13 -3.40 -0.97 -0.41
N VAL A 14 -4.44 -0.19 -0.08
CA VAL A 14 -5.54 0.09 -1.01
C VAL A 14 -5.05 0.83 -2.25
N LEU A 15 -4.17 1.83 -2.09
CA LEU A 15 -3.57 2.55 -3.21
C LEU A 15 -2.73 1.63 -4.12
N GLY A 16 -2.00 0.69 -3.54
CA GLY A 16 -1.26 -0.32 -4.31
C GLY A 16 -2.19 -1.22 -5.14
N ILE A 17 -3.29 -1.69 -4.55
CA ILE A 17 -4.31 -2.48 -5.26
C ILE A 17 -4.94 -1.67 -6.41
N VAL A 18 -5.24 -0.38 -6.18
CA VAL A 18 -5.78 0.51 -7.23
C VAL A 18 -4.77 0.71 -8.34
N ALA A 19 -3.49 0.94 -8.03
CA ALA A 19 -2.44 1.08 -9.03
C ALA A 19 -2.27 -0.18 -9.88
N GLU A 20 -2.35 -1.37 -9.27
CA GLU A 20 -2.29 -2.66 -9.97
C GLU A 20 -3.57 -2.93 -10.79
N SER A 21 -4.73 -2.55 -10.27
CA SER A 21 -6.00 -2.63 -11.02
C SER A 21 -5.98 -1.70 -12.24
N LEU A 22 -5.42 -0.51 -12.10
CA LEU A 22 -5.17 0.42 -13.21
C LEU A 22 -4.15 -0.12 -14.19
N TYR A 23 -3.12 -0.83 -13.74
CA TYR A 23 -2.19 -1.52 -14.63
C TYR A 23 -2.92 -2.54 -15.52
N ILE A 24 -3.71 -3.44 -14.92
CA ILE A 24 -4.48 -4.47 -15.66
C ILE A 24 -5.52 -3.83 -16.59
N ALA A 25 -6.19 -2.77 -16.14
CA ALA A 25 -7.18 -2.05 -16.95
C ALA A 25 -6.54 -1.24 -18.07
N SER A 26 -5.39 -0.62 -17.82
CA SER A 26 -4.64 0.16 -18.81
C SER A 26 -3.96 -0.74 -19.83
N GLU A 27 -3.51 -1.95 -19.46
CA GLU A 27 -3.04 -2.95 -20.43
C GLU A 27 -4.12 -3.29 -21.48
N LYS A 28 -5.41 -3.29 -21.08
CA LYS A 28 -6.53 -3.42 -22.03
C LYS A 28 -6.78 -2.17 -22.90
N VAL A 29 -6.31 -0.98 -22.49
CA VAL A 29 -6.55 0.31 -23.17
C VAL A 29 -5.30 0.79 -23.96
N ALA A 30 -4.11 0.28 -23.63
CA ALA A 30 -2.80 0.73 -24.12
C ALA A 30 -2.49 0.43 -25.60
N TYR A 31 -3.46 -0.06 -26.39
CA TYR A 31 -3.35 0.01 -27.84
C TYR A 31 -3.48 1.46 -28.38
N ASN A 32 -3.77 2.49 -27.57
CA ASN A 32 -4.10 3.82 -28.10
C ASN A 32 -3.57 5.06 -27.33
N GLY A 33 -2.43 5.02 -26.64
CA GLY A 33 -1.82 6.29 -26.19
C GLY A 33 -0.70 6.20 -25.16
N ALA A 34 0.35 6.99 -25.40
CA ALA A 34 1.50 7.32 -24.55
C ALA A 34 2.00 6.16 -23.66
N THR A 35 2.96 5.40 -24.21
CA THR A 35 3.64 4.26 -23.57
C THR A 35 4.43 4.66 -22.33
N ILE A 36 3.73 4.91 -21.22
CA ILE A 36 4.33 4.75 -19.90
C ILE A 36 4.53 3.25 -19.75
N SER A 37 5.78 2.82 -19.63
CA SER A 37 6.18 1.41 -19.55
C SER A 37 5.30 0.68 -18.54
N ALA A 38 4.65 -0.39 -19.00
CA ALA A 38 3.89 -1.35 -18.19
C ALA A 38 4.58 -1.66 -16.85
N ASN A 39 5.91 -1.80 -16.86
CA ASN A 39 6.70 -2.10 -15.67
C ASN A 39 6.63 -1.02 -14.58
N ALA A 40 6.46 0.27 -14.92
CA ALA A 40 6.49 1.35 -13.93
C ALA A 40 5.26 1.34 -13.00
N TYR A 41 4.08 1.04 -13.53
CA TYR A 41 2.85 0.92 -12.73
C TYR A 41 2.86 -0.34 -11.86
N MET A 42 3.35 -1.46 -12.39
CA MET A 42 3.49 -2.71 -11.62
C MET A 42 4.48 -2.54 -10.46
N ILE A 43 5.66 -1.96 -10.72
CA ILE A 43 6.69 -1.73 -9.69
C ILE A 43 6.19 -0.77 -8.61
N SER A 44 5.53 0.33 -8.99
CA SER A 44 4.99 1.28 -8.02
C SER A 44 3.82 0.71 -7.20
N GLY A 45 2.95 -0.11 -7.80
CA GLY A 45 1.90 -0.83 -7.09
C GLY A 45 2.46 -1.78 -6.02
N LEU A 46 3.40 -2.66 -6.41
CA LEU A 46 4.08 -3.57 -5.48
C LEU A 46 4.80 -2.83 -4.35
N PHE A 47 5.47 -1.71 -4.67
CA PHE A 47 6.15 -0.89 -3.67
C PHE A 47 5.16 -0.33 -2.63
N LEU A 48 4.01 0.18 -3.06
CA LEU A 48 2.98 0.73 -2.16
C LEU A 48 2.37 -0.35 -1.26
N ILE A 49 2.15 -1.57 -1.79
CA ILE A 49 1.66 -2.71 -1.00
C ILE A 49 2.68 -3.10 0.07
N LEU A 50 3.96 -3.25 -0.30
CA LEU A 50 5.04 -3.60 0.63
C LEU A 50 5.20 -2.55 1.73
N LEU A 51 5.19 -1.27 1.35
CA LEU A 51 5.29 -0.15 2.29
C LEU A 51 4.10 -0.11 3.26
N GLY A 52 2.88 -0.26 2.74
CA GLY A 52 1.66 -0.30 3.55
C GLY A 52 1.66 -1.48 4.54
N PHE A 53 2.15 -2.65 4.10
CA PHE A 53 2.28 -3.83 4.95
C PHE A 53 3.30 -3.61 6.08
N LEU A 54 4.48 -3.08 5.77
CA LEU A 54 5.52 -2.75 6.75
C LEU A 54 5.03 -1.77 7.81
N LEU A 55 4.32 -0.72 7.41
CA LEU A 55 3.74 0.27 8.32
C LEU A 55 2.67 -0.35 9.22
N THR A 56 1.82 -1.21 8.67
CA THR A 56 0.80 -1.95 9.43
C THR A 56 1.44 -2.88 10.45
N LEU A 57 2.49 -3.62 10.06
CA LEU A 57 3.22 -4.55 10.93
C LEU A 57 3.94 -3.80 12.07
N SER A 58 4.57 -2.66 11.76
CA SER A 58 5.19 -1.76 12.73
C SER A 58 4.17 -1.22 13.74
N GLY A 59 2.99 -0.83 13.25
CA GLY A 59 1.86 -0.46 14.11
C GLY A 59 1.36 -1.60 14.99
N ALA A 60 1.33 -2.84 14.50
CA ALA A 60 0.82 -3.99 15.25
C ALA A 60 1.74 -4.41 16.42
N ARG A 61 3.07 -4.29 16.29
CA ARG A 61 4.03 -4.75 17.31
C ARG A 61 4.12 -3.88 18.55
N ILE A 62 3.52 -2.69 18.59
CA ILE A 62 3.49 -1.83 19.79
C ILE A 62 2.40 -2.34 20.75
N SER A 63 2.71 -3.43 21.45
CA SER A 63 1.96 -3.88 22.61
C SER A 63 2.27 -2.93 23.76
N LYS A 64 1.35 -2.02 24.07
CA LYS A 64 1.42 -1.26 25.32
C LYS A 64 1.23 -2.27 26.44
N ILE A 65 2.32 -2.63 27.11
CA ILE A 65 2.27 -3.20 28.45
C ILE A 65 1.54 -2.15 29.29
N ARG A 66 0.25 -2.38 29.53
CA ARG A 66 -0.54 -1.58 30.45
C ARG A 66 -0.07 -2.01 31.83
N ILE A 67 0.86 -1.27 32.42
CA ILE A 67 1.17 -1.42 33.84
C ILE A 67 -0.06 -0.88 34.58
N PRO A 68 -0.82 -1.72 35.31
CA PRO A 68 -1.88 -1.21 36.17
C PRO A 68 -1.20 -0.45 37.30
N HIS A 69 -1.39 0.87 37.36
CA HIS A 69 -1.10 1.62 38.57
C HIS A 69 -2.19 1.28 39.58
N ALA A 70 -1.79 0.60 40.66
CA ALA A 70 -2.52 0.46 41.90
C ALA A 70 -1.71 1.16 42.99
#